data_AF-A0A813PMS4-F1
#
_entry.id   AF-A0A813PMS4-F1
#
_cell.length_a   1.000
_cell.length_b   1.000
_cell.length_c   1.000
_cell.angle_alpha   90.00
_cell.angle_beta   90.00
_cell.angle_gamma   90.00
#
_symmetry.space_group_name_H-M   'P 1'
#
loop_
_entity.id
_entity.type
_entity.pdbx_description
1 polymer ?
#
loop_
_entity_poly.entity_id
_entity_poly.type
_entity_poly.pdbx_seq_one_letter_code
_entity_poly.pdbx_strand_id
1 'polypeptide(L)'
;MDIVGMVTRLPTLVFGASRCDDSFADRLSYKYTVLVLVLFAIIVTNKQFGTKHIQCWVPAQFTKNYEEYVNDICWVSNTYYIPLDHKVPKYDRERRQNELRYYQWIPFILLLQAFCFYFPHIVWRSLSRRSGIDVRDIVDAAINYKSVDTATKDDKHKSELMEYIVEAIDKYVDDPRRQAEERDKHMNLKRIFMTVCIFMGKYLGNYLIIVYFTTKALFITNAVCQIFLLNLFLGQEFHLFGIQVVQRILQGRGWDTQSIYFPKVTLCDFQIREALHPRDSHRYTVQCVLPLNLFSQQIFTFIWFWYMMVFVVSIFDVIVWVTRFFPDKQYNYIKRRLQLMKRDTDFSSHPPEYMKGWYREFIFGYLEPDGIFMLRLLSSNTSDFVCTEVINQLWHAFHTKDLKHMKRKRKQELGGEPVRKEIERQISDPVDLTECYESIRRRTSSVPPPPSMHPASPSTATEKTNNGYGLLTSRKPSSLTPLVEGDV
;
A
#
# COMPACT_ATOMS: atom_id res chain seq x y z
N MET A 1 -28.31 -11.73 -22.08
CA MET A 1 -27.90 -11.30 -20.72
C MET A 1 -26.50 -10.74 -20.83
N ASP A 2 -26.30 -9.44 -20.57
CA ASP A 2 -24.98 -8.82 -20.58
C ASP A 2 -24.16 -9.34 -19.40
N ILE A 3 -23.46 -10.46 -19.62
CA ILE A 3 -22.57 -11.07 -18.62
C ILE A 3 -21.52 -10.03 -18.18
N VAL A 4 -21.04 -9.19 -19.10
CA VAL A 4 -20.10 -8.10 -18.81
C VAL A 4 -20.72 -7.04 -17.88
N GLY A 5 -21.98 -6.67 -18.11
CA GLY A 5 -22.72 -5.73 -17.26
C GLY A 5 -23.00 -6.29 -15.87
N MET A 6 -23.26 -7.60 -15.77
CA MET A 6 -23.47 -8.27 -14.50
C MET A 6 -22.15 -8.43 -13.72
N VAL A 7 -21.06 -8.84 -14.38
CA VAL A 7 -19.71 -8.98 -13.80
C VAL A 7 -19.17 -7.64 -13.31
N THR A 8 -19.49 -6.52 -13.98
CA THR A 8 -19.07 -5.18 -13.54
C THR A 8 -19.92 -4.63 -12.39
N ARG A 9 -21.19 -5.03 -12.27
CA ARG A 9 -22.10 -4.60 -11.19
C ARG A 9 -22.04 -5.47 -9.93
N LEU A 10 -21.68 -6.75 -10.06
CA LEU A 10 -21.59 -7.71 -8.95
C LEU A 10 -20.69 -7.22 -7.79
N PRO A 11 -19.47 -6.70 -8.03
CA PRO A 11 -18.62 -6.19 -6.97
C PRO A 11 -19.27 -5.02 -6.21
N THR A 12 -20.05 -4.19 -6.90
CA THR A 12 -20.73 -3.01 -6.35
C THR A 12 -21.95 -3.40 -5.52
N LEU A 13 -22.63 -4.48 -5.90
CA LEU A 13 -23.74 -5.06 -5.14
C LEU A 13 -23.26 -5.74 -3.84
N VAL A 14 -22.12 -6.43 -3.90
CA VAL A 14 -21.59 -7.19 -2.74
C VAL A 14 -20.82 -6.29 -1.76
N PHE A 15 -20.03 -5.34 -2.27
CA PHE A 15 -19.13 -4.53 -1.44
C PHE A 15 -19.55 -3.04 -1.35
N GLY A 16 -20.66 -2.65 -1.97
CA GLY A 16 -21.13 -1.27 -2.05
C GLY A 16 -20.43 -0.45 -3.13
N ALA A 17 -20.73 0.86 -3.18
CA ALA A 17 -20.13 1.81 -4.12
C ALA A 17 -18.59 1.73 -4.10
N SER A 18 -17.98 1.75 -5.29
CA SER A 18 -16.52 1.66 -5.42
C SER A 18 -15.89 2.91 -4.80
N ARG A 19 -15.15 2.71 -3.70
CA ARG A 19 -14.36 3.77 -3.08
C ARG A 19 -13.06 3.94 -3.89
N CYS A 20 -12.70 5.19 -4.13
CA CYS A 20 -11.55 5.57 -4.97
C CYS A 20 -10.39 6.09 -4.12
N ASP A 21 -10.24 5.60 -2.89
CA ASP A 21 -9.14 5.95 -1.98
C ASP A 21 -7.87 5.09 -2.19
N ASP A 22 -7.88 4.14 -3.13
CA ASP A 22 -6.83 3.11 -3.27
C ASP A 22 -6.36 2.92 -4.73
N SER A 23 -5.25 2.20 -4.93
CA SER A 23 -4.75 1.86 -6.27
C SER A 23 -5.59 0.76 -6.94
N PHE A 24 -5.47 0.65 -8.27
CA PHE A 24 -6.03 -0.48 -9.02
C PHE A 24 -5.52 -1.85 -8.50
N ALA A 25 -4.23 -1.95 -8.18
CA ALA A 25 -3.64 -3.19 -7.65
C ALA A 25 -4.25 -3.61 -6.31
N ASP A 26 -4.61 -2.66 -5.45
CA ASP A 26 -5.27 -2.94 -4.17
C ASP A 26 -6.68 -3.48 -4.44
N ARG A 27 -7.44 -2.80 -5.31
CA ARG A 27 -8.79 -3.23 -5.71
C ARG A 27 -8.77 -4.63 -6.32
N LEU A 28 -7.78 -4.94 -7.14
CA LEU A 28 -7.55 -6.28 -7.67
C LEU A 28 -7.44 -7.33 -6.55
N SER A 29 -6.73 -7.00 -5.47
CA SER A 29 -6.53 -7.88 -4.32
C SER A 29 -7.78 -7.97 -3.44
N TYR A 30 -8.23 -6.89 -2.80
CA TYR A 30 -9.29 -6.98 -1.77
C TYR A 30 -10.71 -7.08 -2.33
N LYS A 31 -10.96 -6.67 -3.59
CA LYS A 31 -12.31 -6.63 -4.17
C LYS A 31 -12.51 -7.74 -5.20
N TYR A 32 -11.66 -7.77 -6.23
CA TYR A 32 -11.83 -8.74 -7.32
C TYR A 32 -11.42 -10.16 -6.92
N THR A 33 -10.28 -10.33 -6.24
CA THR A 33 -9.85 -11.67 -5.78
C THR A 33 -10.81 -12.24 -4.75
N VAL A 34 -11.28 -11.43 -3.80
CA VAL A 34 -12.29 -11.85 -2.80
C VAL A 34 -13.59 -12.29 -3.49
N LEU A 35 -14.07 -11.53 -4.49
CA LEU A 35 -15.25 -11.90 -5.26
C LEU A 35 -15.08 -13.24 -5.98
N VAL A 36 -13.95 -13.42 -6.67
CA VAL A 36 -13.60 -14.65 -7.38
C VAL A 36 -13.59 -15.85 -6.42
N LEU A 37 -12.96 -15.71 -5.25
CA LEU A 37 -12.89 -16.77 -4.25
C LEU A 37 -14.26 -17.12 -3.65
N VAL A 38 -15.09 -16.11 -3.35
CA VAL A 38 -16.46 -16.32 -2.87
C VAL A 38 -17.31 -17.02 -3.92
N LEU A 39 -17.20 -16.64 -5.20
CA LEU A 39 -17.90 -17.30 -6.31
C LEU A 39 -17.47 -18.76 -6.44
N PHE A 40 -16.17 -19.06 -6.37
CA PHE A 40 -15.69 -20.44 -6.37
C PHE A 40 -16.15 -21.22 -5.15
N ALA A 41 -16.17 -20.61 -3.96
CA ALA A 41 -16.70 -21.25 -2.76
C ALA A 41 -18.17 -21.64 -2.94
N ILE A 42 -19.00 -20.77 -3.53
CA ILE A 42 -20.41 -21.06 -3.84
C ILE A 42 -20.53 -22.20 -4.87
N ILE A 43 -19.73 -22.17 -5.94
CA ILE A 43 -19.75 -23.21 -6.98
C ILE A 43 -19.38 -24.59 -6.39
N VAL A 44 -18.30 -24.65 -5.60
CA VAL A 44 -17.86 -25.91 -4.96
C VAL A 44 -18.90 -26.39 -3.96
N THR A 45 -19.46 -25.49 -3.14
CA THR A 45 -20.52 -25.81 -2.17
C THR A 45 -21.74 -26.43 -2.86
N ASN A 46 -22.22 -25.83 -3.95
CA ASN A 46 -23.35 -26.37 -4.72
C ASN A 46 -23.06 -27.77 -5.27
N LYS A 47 -21.81 -28.06 -5.66
CA LYS A 47 -21.41 -29.39 -6.12
C LYS A 47 -21.26 -30.38 -4.96
N GLN A 48 -20.82 -29.92 -3.80
CA GLN A 48 -20.64 -30.75 -2.60
C GLN A 48 -21.97 -31.24 -2.02
N PHE A 49 -23.01 -30.40 -2.05
CA PHE A 49 -24.36 -30.74 -1.58
C PHE A 49 -25.29 -31.28 -2.69
N GLY A 50 -24.74 -31.54 -3.88
CA GLY A 50 -25.48 -32.13 -5.00
C GLY A 50 -25.77 -33.62 -4.79
N THR A 51 -26.69 -34.16 -5.59
CA THR A 51 -27.26 -35.51 -5.42
C THR A 51 -26.29 -36.67 -5.69
N LYS A 52 -25.06 -36.41 -6.18
CA LYS A 52 -24.05 -37.43 -6.54
C LYS A 52 -22.61 -36.88 -6.42
N HIS A 53 -22.09 -36.77 -5.21
CA HIS A 53 -20.73 -36.24 -4.95
C HIS A 53 -19.62 -37.30 -5.12
N ILE A 54 -19.95 -38.57 -4.89
CA ILE A 54 -19.09 -39.74 -5.11
C ILE A 54 -19.90 -40.88 -5.72
N GLN A 55 -19.28 -41.68 -6.59
CA GLN A 55 -19.90 -42.88 -7.13
C GLN A 55 -18.91 -44.04 -7.06
N CYS A 56 -19.27 -45.09 -6.32
CA CYS A 56 -18.40 -46.24 -6.07
C CYS A 56 -18.82 -47.46 -6.90
N TRP A 57 -17.82 -48.18 -7.40
CA TRP A 57 -17.94 -49.45 -8.07
C TRP A 57 -18.14 -50.56 -7.04
N VAL A 58 -19.39 -50.85 -6.70
CA VAL A 58 -19.78 -51.87 -5.73
C VAL A 58 -20.00 -53.25 -6.39
N PRO A 59 -19.88 -54.35 -5.64
CA PRO A 59 -20.18 -55.68 -6.17
C PRO A 59 -21.64 -55.84 -6.63
N ALA A 60 -21.87 -56.67 -7.66
CA ALA A 60 -23.18 -56.83 -8.29
C ALA A 60 -24.29 -57.34 -7.36
N GLN A 61 -23.94 -58.00 -6.24
CA GLN A 61 -24.91 -58.47 -5.25
C GLN A 61 -25.48 -57.35 -4.36
N PHE A 62 -24.93 -56.13 -4.41
CA PHE A 62 -25.43 -55.03 -3.60
C PHE A 62 -26.70 -54.44 -4.23
N THR A 63 -27.79 -54.41 -3.47
CA THR A 63 -29.01 -53.69 -3.85
C THR A 63 -28.74 -52.18 -3.92
N LYS A 64 -29.62 -51.44 -4.61
CA LYS A 64 -29.52 -49.97 -4.74
C LYS A 64 -29.36 -49.25 -3.39
N ASN A 65 -30.07 -49.70 -2.35
CA ASN A 65 -29.96 -49.10 -1.01
C ASN A 65 -28.57 -49.30 -0.40
N TYR A 66 -27.92 -50.45 -0.68
CA TYR A 66 -26.54 -50.69 -0.24
C TYR A 66 -25.53 -49.87 -1.04
N GLU A 67 -25.75 -49.68 -2.34
CA GLU A 67 -24.92 -48.77 -3.16
C GLU A 67 -24.97 -47.34 -2.62
N GLU A 68 -26.17 -46.81 -2.33
CA GLU A 68 -26.36 -45.48 -1.74
C GLU A 68 -25.65 -45.36 -0.38
N TYR A 69 -25.79 -46.37 0.48
CA TYR A 69 -25.08 -46.42 1.77
C TYR A 69 -23.55 -46.42 1.63
N VAL A 70 -23.01 -47.20 0.69
CA VAL A 70 -21.55 -47.25 0.42
C VAL A 70 -21.06 -45.91 -0.10
N ASN A 71 -21.80 -45.27 -1.02
CA ASN A 71 -21.45 -43.94 -1.51
C ASN A 71 -21.38 -42.93 -0.35
N ASP A 72 -22.38 -42.90 0.53
CA ASP A 72 -22.41 -41.97 1.67
C ASP A 72 -21.28 -42.26 2.69
N ILE A 73 -21.04 -43.54 3.01
CA ILE A 73 -19.92 -43.91 3.89
C ILE A 73 -18.58 -43.53 3.30
N CYS A 74 -18.37 -43.78 2.00
CA CYS A 74 -17.13 -43.46 1.31
C CYS A 74 -16.92 -41.96 1.13
N TRP A 75 -17.99 -41.16 1.19
CA TRP A 75 -17.89 -39.71 1.20
C TRP A 75 -17.52 -39.15 2.56
N VAL A 76 -18.15 -39.66 3.62
CA VAL A 76 -17.90 -39.25 5.01
C VAL A 76 -16.53 -39.72 5.47
N SER A 77 -16.16 -40.95 5.09
CA SER A 77 -14.84 -41.51 5.31
C SER A 77 -13.83 -40.93 4.31
N ASN A 78 -12.56 -40.81 4.71
CA ASN A 78 -11.53 -40.39 3.77
C ASN A 78 -11.30 -41.48 2.71
N THR A 79 -11.08 -41.08 1.47
CA THR A 79 -10.62 -41.98 0.41
C THR A 79 -9.11 -41.79 0.19
N TYR A 80 -8.43 -42.77 -0.41
CA TYR A 80 -7.00 -42.67 -0.69
C TYR A 80 -6.70 -42.94 -2.17
N TYR A 81 -5.63 -42.34 -2.67
CA TYR A 81 -5.21 -42.49 -4.07
C TYR A 81 -4.01 -43.40 -4.20
N ILE A 82 -4.09 -44.33 -5.16
CA ILE A 82 -3.00 -45.21 -5.56
C ILE A 82 -3.00 -45.29 -7.09
N PRO A 83 -1.85 -45.12 -7.75
CA PRO A 83 -1.75 -45.33 -9.20
C PRO A 83 -2.19 -46.73 -9.58
N LEU A 84 -2.87 -46.89 -10.73
CA LEU A 84 -3.44 -48.18 -11.15
C LEU A 84 -2.39 -49.29 -11.30
N ASP A 85 -1.14 -48.93 -11.61
CA ASP A 85 -0.03 -49.89 -11.79
C ASP A 85 0.50 -50.44 -10.45
N HIS A 86 0.07 -49.89 -9.31
CA HIS A 86 0.54 -50.29 -7.99
C HIS A 86 -0.49 -51.16 -7.27
N LYS A 87 -0.01 -52.18 -6.54
CA LYS A 87 -0.87 -53.05 -5.72
C LYS A 87 -1.38 -52.27 -4.51
N VAL A 88 -2.63 -52.52 -4.11
CA VAL A 88 -3.21 -51.95 -2.88
C VAL A 88 -2.39 -52.44 -1.67
N PRO A 89 -1.84 -51.53 -0.85
CA PRO A 89 -1.04 -51.88 0.33
C PRO A 89 -1.83 -52.75 1.31
N LYS A 90 -1.12 -53.71 1.92
CA LYS A 90 -1.70 -54.54 2.99
C LYS A 90 -1.76 -53.80 4.32
N TYR A 91 -0.81 -52.91 4.58
CA TYR A 91 -0.69 -52.19 5.86
C TYR A 91 -1.54 -50.92 5.88
N ASP A 92 -2.35 -50.75 6.93
CA ASP A 92 -3.23 -49.58 7.09
C ASP A 92 -2.47 -48.26 7.24
N ARG A 93 -1.18 -48.30 7.63
CA ARG A 93 -0.35 -47.10 7.75
C ARG A 93 -0.13 -46.43 6.40
N GLU A 94 0.23 -47.19 5.38
CA GLU A 94 0.48 -46.67 4.02
C GLU A 94 -0.80 -46.13 3.38
N ARG A 95 -1.94 -46.75 3.70
CA ARG A 95 -3.25 -46.35 3.18
C ARG A 95 -3.68 -45.02 3.78
N ARG A 96 -3.50 -44.85 5.10
CA ARG A 96 -3.71 -43.58 5.81
C ARG A 96 -2.81 -42.45 5.34
N GLN A 97 -1.59 -42.75 4.91
CA GLN A 97 -0.67 -41.73 4.38
C GLN A 97 -1.12 -41.16 3.03
N ASN A 98 -1.84 -41.95 2.24
CA ASN A 98 -2.34 -41.55 0.93
C ASN A 98 -3.79 -41.05 0.96
N GLU A 99 -4.36 -40.81 2.16
CA GLU A 99 -5.72 -40.31 2.32
C GLU A 99 -5.86 -38.86 1.84
N LEU A 100 -6.92 -38.61 1.09
CA LEU A 100 -7.32 -37.31 0.58
C LEU A 100 -8.33 -36.73 1.55
N ARG A 101 -7.92 -35.68 2.26
CA ARG A 101 -8.77 -35.00 3.27
C ARG A 101 -9.21 -33.61 2.83
N TYR A 102 -8.58 -33.06 1.80
CA TYR A 102 -8.73 -31.66 1.44
C TYR A 102 -10.11 -31.35 0.84
N TYR A 103 -10.73 -32.26 0.07
CA TYR A 103 -11.91 -31.92 -0.73
C TYR A 103 -13.13 -31.48 0.09
N GLN A 104 -13.30 -32.02 1.29
CA GLN A 104 -14.37 -31.64 2.22
C GLN A 104 -14.21 -30.19 2.74
N TRP A 105 -12.97 -29.69 2.79
CA TRP A 105 -12.59 -28.41 3.39
C TRP A 105 -12.42 -27.27 2.38
N ILE A 106 -12.49 -27.57 1.07
CA ILE A 106 -12.25 -26.58 0.01
C ILE A 106 -13.10 -25.31 0.18
N PRO A 107 -14.43 -25.35 0.38
CA PRO A 107 -15.23 -24.12 0.49
C PRO A 107 -14.80 -23.24 1.66
N PHE A 108 -14.53 -23.84 2.82
CA PHE A 108 -14.13 -23.11 4.03
C PHE A 108 -12.77 -22.42 3.84
N ILE A 109 -11.85 -23.09 3.16
CA ILE A 109 -10.54 -22.52 2.88
C ILE A 109 -10.64 -21.39 1.87
N LEU A 110 -11.41 -21.56 0.78
CA LEU A 110 -11.63 -20.46 -0.16
C LEU A 110 -12.19 -19.21 0.53
N LEU A 111 -13.10 -19.38 1.50
CA LEU A 111 -13.63 -18.27 2.31
C LEU A 111 -12.59 -17.67 3.26
N LEU A 112 -11.75 -18.50 3.89
CA LEU A 112 -10.64 -18.03 4.72
C LEU A 112 -9.63 -17.22 3.88
N GLN A 113 -9.28 -17.72 2.70
CA GLN A 113 -8.41 -17.00 1.76
C GLN A 113 -9.05 -15.67 1.33
N ALA A 114 -10.34 -15.65 1.04
CA ALA A 114 -11.09 -14.43 0.73
C ALA A 114 -11.02 -13.41 1.88
N PHE A 115 -11.17 -13.85 3.12
CA PHE A 115 -10.99 -13.00 4.30
C PHE A 115 -9.56 -12.44 4.40
N CYS A 116 -8.54 -13.28 4.20
CA CYS A 116 -7.14 -12.84 4.23
C CYS A 116 -6.81 -11.82 3.13
N PHE A 117 -7.38 -11.92 1.93
CA PHE A 117 -7.25 -10.89 0.89
C PHE A 117 -7.96 -9.58 1.23
N TYR A 118 -9.04 -9.64 2.02
CA TYR A 118 -9.75 -8.45 2.49
C TYR A 118 -9.06 -7.77 3.69
N PHE A 119 -8.28 -8.52 4.47
CA PHE A 119 -7.66 -8.06 5.71
C PHE A 119 -6.76 -6.82 5.55
N PRO A 120 -5.84 -6.72 4.58
CA PRO A 120 -5.02 -5.52 4.41
C PRO A 120 -5.84 -4.24 4.18
N HIS A 121 -6.98 -4.34 3.50
CA HIS A 121 -7.91 -3.21 3.32
C HIS A 121 -8.57 -2.79 4.65
N ILE A 122 -8.91 -3.74 5.53
CA ILE A 122 -9.38 -3.41 6.90
C ILE A 122 -8.29 -2.63 7.64
N VAL A 123 -7.03 -3.06 7.53
CA VAL A 123 -5.88 -2.39 8.16
C VAL A 123 -5.73 -0.96 7.64
N TRP A 124 -5.73 -0.76 6.33
CA TRP A 124 -5.70 0.58 5.72
C TRP A 124 -6.82 1.47 6.25
N ARG A 125 -8.06 0.98 6.19
CA ARG A 125 -9.25 1.74 6.63
C ARG A 125 -9.23 2.07 8.13
N SER A 126 -8.67 1.20 8.95
CA SER A 126 -8.58 1.42 10.39
C SER A 126 -7.50 2.44 10.73
N LEU A 127 -6.32 2.32 10.11
CA LEU A 127 -5.18 3.18 10.39
C LEU A 127 -5.28 4.54 9.71
N SER A 128 -5.77 4.64 8.47
CA SER A 128 -5.92 5.92 7.77
C SER A 128 -6.86 6.86 8.53
N ARG A 129 -7.97 6.35 9.08
CA ARG A 129 -8.87 7.13 9.94
C ARG A 129 -8.21 7.66 11.21
N ARG A 130 -7.24 6.93 11.77
CA ARG A 130 -6.51 7.40 12.96
C ARG A 130 -5.68 8.65 12.67
N SER A 131 -5.36 8.93 11.40
CA SER A 131 -4.67 10.17 11.01
C SER A 131 -5.47 11.43 11.35
N GLY A 132 -6.79 11.33 11.51
CA GLY A 132 -7.69 12.47 11.71
C GLY A 132 -8.24 13.06 10.40
N ILE A 133 -7.89 12.47 9.26
CA ILE A 133 -8.43 12.82 7.95
C ILE A 133 -9.06 11.61 7.28
N ASP A 134 -10.28 11.79 6.77
CA ASP A 134 -10.90 10.82 5.88
C ASP A 134 -10.49 11.12 4.44
N VAL A 135 -9.46 10.41 3.98
CA VAL A 135 -8.94 10.48 2.61
C VAL A 135 -10.04 10.20 1.58
N ARG A 136 -11.05 9.40 1.95
CA ARG A 136 -12.19 9.12 1.08
C ARG A 136 -12.98 10.38 0.77
N ASP A 137 -13.33 11.15 1.80
CA ASP A 137 -14.19 12.31 1.64
C ASP A 137 -13.52 13.36 0.74
N ILE A 138 -12.19 13.48 0.83
CA ILE A 138 -11.38 14.34 -0.06
C ILE A 138 -11.45 13.84 -1.51
N VAL A 139 -11.26 12.54 -1.74
CA VAL A 139 -11.31 11.99 -3.10
C VAL A 139 -12.72 12.07 -3.68
N ASP A 140 -13.74 11.76 -2.90
CA ASP A 140 -15.15 11.82 -3.32
C ASP A 140 -15.55 13.26 -3.64
N ALA A 141 -15.13 14.24 -2.82
CA ALA A 141 -15.31 15.66 -3.11
C ALA A 141 -14.64 16.08 -4.43
N ALA A 142 -13.44 15.56 -4.72
CA ALA A 142 -12.73 15.85 -5.95
C ALA A 142 -13.32 15.15 -7.19
N ILE A 143 -13.92 13.97 -7.03
CA ILE A 143 -14.71 13.31 -8.10
C ILE A 143 -15.95 14.14 -8.39
N ASN A 144 -16.67 14.57 -7.35
CA ASN A 144 -17.86 15.39 -7.49
C ASN A 144 -17.53 16.73 -8.16
N TYR A 145 -16.44 17.38 -7.76
CA TYR A 145 -15.92 18.60 -8.40
C TYR A 145 -15.69 18.41 -9.91
N LYS A 146 -15.19 17.24 -10.33
CA LYS A 146 -14.97 16.91 -11.74
C LYS A 146 -16.28 16.66 -12.50
N SER A 147 -17.29 16.08 -11.85
CA SER A 147 -18.57 15.77 -12.49
C SER A 147 -19.51 16.97 -12.64
N VAL A 148 -19.28 18.06 -11.90
CA VAL A 148 -20.06 19.30 -12.04
C VAL A 148 -19.75 19.92 -13.40
N ASP A 149 -20.76 20.01 -14.25
CA ASP A 149 -20.63 20.52 -15.60
C ASP A 149 -20.36 22.02 -15.58
N THR A 150 -19.35 22.47 -16.33
CA THR A 150 -18.88 23.87 -16.28
C THR A 150 -19.87 24.83 -16.98
N ALA A 151 -20.91 24.28 -17.63
CA ALA A 151 -21.91 25.02 -18.40
C ALA A 151 -23.13 25.48 -17.58
N THR A 152 -23.32 24.97 -16.36
CA THR A 152 -24.42 25.38 -15.47
C THR A 152 -23.95 26.36 -14.39
N LYS A 153 -24.83 27.29 -13.98
CA LYS A 153 -24.65 28.36 -12.95
C LYS A 153 -24.21 27.90 -11.55
N ASP A 154 -23.71 26.68 -11.39
CA ASP A 154 -23.33 26.06 -10.10
C ASP A 154 -21.85 26.28 -9.73
N ASP A 155 -21.27 27.38 -10.20
CA ASP A 155 -19.89 27.79 -9.88
C ASP A 155 -19.66 27.91 -8.37
N LYS A 156 -20.71 28.30 -7.62
CA LYS A 156 -20.64 28.42 -6.17
C LYS A 156 -20.40 27.06 -5.51
N HIS A 157 -21.17 26.04 -5.86
CA HIS A 157 -20.99 24.69 -5.31
C HIS A 157 -19.61 24.11 -5.67
N LYS A 158 -19.15 24.35 -6.90
CA LYS A 158 -17.82 23.96 -7.36
C LYS A 158 -16.71 24.63 -6.54
N SER A 159 -16.85 25.92 -6.23
CA SER A 159 -15.90 26.63 -5.36
C SER A 159 -15.94 26.11 -3.91
N GLU A 160 -17.12 25.82 -3.37
CA GLU A 160 -17.27 25.26 -2.01
C GLU A 160 -16.59 23.88 -1.88
N LEU A 161 -16.71 23.02 -2.91
CA LEU A 161 -16.02 21.73 -2.94
C LEU A 161 -14.50 21.87 -2.99
N MET A 162 -13.99 22.80 -3.80
CA MET A 162 -12.56 23.05 -3.89
C MET A 162 -12.01 23.63 -2.58
N GLU A 163 -12.72 24.59 -1.99
CA GLU A 163 -12.38 25.17 -0.69
C GLU A 163 -12.35 24.09 0.40
N TYR A 164 -13.34 23.20 0.44
CA TYR A 164 -13.35 22.05 1.35
C TYR A 164 -12.12 21.15 1.18
N ILE A 165 -11.75 20.78 -0.06
CA ILE A 165 -10.57 19.94 -0.33
C ILE A 165 -9.29 20.63 0.13
N VAL A 166 -9.11 21.91 -0.21
CA VAL A 166 -7.92 22.70 0.12
C VAL A 166 -7.84 22.90 1.63
N GLU A 167 -8.95 23.25 2.29
CA GLU A 167 -9.00 23.46 3.74
C GLU A 167 -8.75 22.15 4.50
N ALA A 168 -9.27 21.01 4.03
CA ALA A 168 -9.00 19.71 4.64
C ALA A 168 -7.51 19.34 4.58
N ILE A 169 -6.86 19.54 3.43
CA ILE A 169 -5.42 19.29 3.27
C ILE A 169 -4.59 20.32 4.06
N ASP A 170 -4.94 21.61 4.02
CA ASP A 170 -4.24 22.67 4.73
C ASP A 170 -4.28 22.47 6.26
N LYS A 171 -5.45 22.14 6.81
CA LYS A 171 -5.60 21.83 8.25
C LYS A 171 -4.80 20.60 8.67
N TYR A 172 -4.63 19.62 7.78
CA TYR A 172 -3.82 18.43 8.05
C TYR A 172 -2.35 18.76 8.19
N VAL A 173 -1.87 19.51 7.21
CA VAL A 173 -0.47 19.75 6.92
C VAL A 173 0.06 20.78 7.91
N ASP A 174 -0.74 21.80 8.23
CA ASP A 174 -0.43 22.86 9.19
C ASP A 174 -0.88 22.53 10.63
N ASP A 175 -1.01 21.25 11.02
CA ASP A 175 -1.40 20.88 12.39
C ASP A 175 -0.28 21.32 13.39
N PRO A 176 -0.57 22.24 14.34
CA PRO A 176 0.44 22.76 15.28
C PRO A 176 1.10 21.69 16.15
N ARG A 177 0.45 20.53 16.32
CA ARG A 177 1.01 19.40 17.07
C ARG A 177 2.21 18.76 16.36
N ARG A 178 2.33 18.90 15.04
CA ARG A 178 3.51 18.46 14.26
C ARG A 178 4.72 19.33 14.57
N GLN A 179 4.54 20.65 14.58
CA GLN A 179 5.60 21.63 14.85
C GLN A 179 6.12 21.58 16.30
N ALA A 180 5.31 21.08 17.25
CA ALA A 180 5.73 20.94 18.65
C ALA A 180 6.80 19.86 18.85
N GLU A 181 6.80 18.79 18.05
CA GLU A 181 7.75 17.66 18.15
C GLU A 181 9.14 17.99 17.55
N GLU A 182 9.23 18.99 16.65
CA GLU A 182 10.51 19.49 16.12
C GLU A 182 11.37 20.21 17.16
N ARG A 183 10.78 20.71 18.25
CA ARG A 183 11.53 21.40 19.33
C ARG A 183 12.36 20.45 20.19
N ASP A 184 12.05 19.15 20.21
CA ASP A 184 12.82 18.14 20.95
C ASP A 184 13.93 17.53 20.07
N LYS A 185 15.07 18.24 20.00
CA LYS A 185 16.26 17.83 19.23
C LYS A 185 17.01 16.60 19.79
N HIS A 186 16.56 16.00 20.91
CA HIS A 186 17.41 15.13 21.73
C HIS A 186 17.19 13.60 21.63
N MET A 187 16.43 13.06 20.68
CA MET A 187 16.19 11.61 20.62
C MET A 187 16.15 10.99 19.20
N ASN A 188 17.31 10.80 18.58
CA ASN A 188 17.42 10.19 17.24
C ASN A 188 16.91 8.73 17.17
N LEU A 189 17.17 7.89 18.19
CA LEU A 189 16.76 6.48 18.17
C LEU A 189 15.25 6.28 18.36
N LYS A 190 14.63 7.07 19.25
CA LYS A 190 13.17 7.07 19.43
C LYS A 190 12.48 7.65 18.21
N ARG A 191 13.05 8.66 17.53
CA ARG A 191 12.51 9.18 16.26
C ARG A 191 12.56 8.13 15.15
N ILE A 192 13.65 7.36 14.99
CA ILE A 192 13.71 6.24 14.02
C ILE A 192 12.67 5.16 14.34
N PHE A 193 12.55 4.78 15.62
CA PHE A 193 11.56 3.80 16.05
C PHE A 193 10.12 4.30 15.84
N MET A 194 9.82 5.56 16.13
CA MET A 194 8.50 6.19 15.92
C MET A 194 8.18 6.38 14.42
N THR A 195 9.20 6.61 13.58
CA THR A 195 9.10 6.68 12.11
C THR A 195 8.83 5.30 11.48
N VAL A 196 9.26 4.21 12.10
CA VAL A 196 9.04 2.85 11.56
C VAL A 196 7.80 2.20 12.20
N CYS A 197 7.46 2.56 13.43
CA CYS A 197 6.31 2.01 14.14
C CYS A 197 5.00 2.74 13.79
N ILE A 198 4.17 2.03 13.01
CA ILE A 198 2.80 2.37 12.59
C ILE A 198 1.89 2.87 13.73
N PHE A 199 2.16 2.49 14.98
CA PHE A 199 1.31 2.84 16.13
C PHE A 199 1.65 4.17 16.79
N MET A 200 2.82 4.76 16.53
CA MET A 200 3.31 5.88 17.34
C MET A 200 3.76 7.12 16.54
N GLY A 201 3.89 7.04 15.22
CA GLY A 201 4.36 8.15 14.37
C GLY A 201 3.30 9.17 13.90
N LYS A 202 2.18 9.36 14.61
CA LYS A 202 1.02 10.15 14.12
C LYS A 202 1.35 11.61 13.76
N TYR A 203 2.39 12.18 14.35
CA TYR A 203 2.73 13.61 14.23
C TYR A 203 3.99 13.88 13.39
N LEU A 204 4.61 12.86 12.77
CA LEU A 204 5.88 12.99 12.04
C LEU A 204 5.76 13.40 10.56
N GLY A 205 4.60 13.90 10.11
CA GLY A 205 4.40 14.34 8.71
C GLY A 205 4.51 13.24 7.64
N ASN A 206 4.71 11.99 8.08
CA ASN A 206 4.96 10.80 7.27
C ASN A 206 4.04 9.62 7.64
N TYR A 207 3.07 9.83 8.55
CA TYR A 207 2.23 8.78 9.09
C TYR A 207 1.41 8.09 8.00
N LEU A 208 0.74 8.89 7.17
CA LEU A 208 -0.19 8.38 6.17
C LEU A 208 0.54 7.60 5.08
N ILE A 209 1.73 8.07 4.67
CA ILE A 209 2.55 7.37 3.69
C ILE A 209 3.13 6.05 4.25
N ILE A 210 3.51 6.00 5.52
CA ILE A 210 3.97 4.76 6.17
C ILE A 210 2.84 3.74 6.24
N VAL A 211 1.65 4.16 6.64
CA VAL A 211 0.45 3.30 6.68
C VAL A 211 0.12 2.76 5.28
N TYR A 212 0.28 3.59 4.25
CA TYR A 212 0.06 3.19 2.86
C TYR A 212 1.05 2.11 2.42
N PHE A 213 2.35 2.35 2.56
CA PHE A 213 3.37 1.35 2.18
C PHE A 213 3.31 0.07 3.02
N THR A 214 2.93 0.18 4.30
CA THR A 214 2.66 -1.00 5.14
C THR A 214 1.52 -1.83 4.56
N THR A 215 0.42 -1.18 4.18
CA THR A 215 -0.72 -1.85 3.53
C THR A 215 -0.28 -2.55 2.25
N LYS A 216 0.56 -1.91 1.43
CA LYS A 216 1.12 -2.52 0.21
C LYS A 216 1.95 -3.76 0.52
N ALA A 217 2.82 -3.67 1.52
CA ALA A 217 3.62 -4.81 1.97
C ALA A 217 2.72 -5.95 2.47
N LEU A 218 1.63 -5.65 3.19
CA LEU A 218 0.65 -6.65 3.61
C LEU A 218 -0.05 -7.34 2.42
N PHE A 219 -0.37 -6.62 1.35
CA PHE A 219 -0.94 -7.24 0.13
C PHE A 219 0.05 -8.21 -0.53
N ILE A 220 1.32 -7.82 -0.68
CA ILE A 220 2.37 -8.67 -1.28
C ILE A 220 2.62 -9.89 -0.40
N THR A 221 2.83 -9.70 0.90
CA THR A 221 3.04 -10.79 1.86
C THR A 221 1.84 -11.74 1.87
N ASN A 222 0.61 -11.22 1.85
CA ASN A 222 -0.58 -12.05 1.74
C ASN A 222 -0.54 -12.88 0.45
N ALA A 223 -0.32 -12.28 -0.73
CA ALA A 223 -0.25 -13.03 -1.99
C ALA A 223 0.77 -14.19 -1.94
N VAL A 224 1.94 -13.97 -1.34
CA VAL A 224 2.96 -15.00 -1.13
C VAL A 224 2.48 -16.07 -0.16
N CYS A 225 1.97 -15.68 1.02
CA CYS A 225 1.45 -16.60 2.02
C CYS A 225 0.30 -17.47 1.48
N GLN A 226 -0.52 -16.94 0.57
CA GLN A 226 -1.63 -17.70 -0.04
C GLN A 226 -1.14 -18.84 -0.93
N ILE A 227 -0.04 -18.66 -1.66
CA ILE A 227 0.58 -19.74 -2.44
C ILE A 227 1.12 -20.83 -1.50
N PHE A 228 1.77 -20.45 -0.40
CA PHE A 228 2.24 -21.42 0.60
C PHE A 228 1.09 -22.12 1.36
N LEU A 229 -0.02 -21.42 1.60
CA LEU A 229 -1.21 -22.01 2.21
C LEU A 229 -1.79 -23.12 1.33
N LEU A 230 -1.77 -22.95 0.01
CA LEU A 230 -2.18 -24.01 -0.93
C LEU A 230 -1.26 -25.25 -0.83
N ASN A 231 0.06 -25.08 -0.67
CA ASN A 231 0.97 -26.22 -0.45
C ASN A 231 0.61 -27.00 0.81
N LEU A 232 0.43 -26.27 1.92
CA LEU A 232 0.11 -26.87 3.21
C LEU A 232 -1.21 -27.63 3.14
N PHE A 233 -2.19 -27.09 2.42
CA PHE A 233 -3.52 -27.69 2.31
C PHE A 233 -3.56 -28.92 1.40
N LEU A 234 -2.90 -28.88 0.25
CA LEU A 234 -2.86 -30.03 -0.67
C LEU A 234 -1.86 -31.11 -0.22
N GLY A 235 -0.99 -30.82 0.74
CA GLY A 235 0.00 -31.76 1.27
C GLY A 235 1.08 -32.14 0.26
N GLN A 236 1.30 -31.28 -0.74
CA GLN A 236 2.20 -31.50 -1.88
C GLN A 236 2.84 -30.17 -2.29
N GLU A 237 3.92 -30.24 -3.07
CA GLU A 237 4.63 -29.07 -3.60
C GLU A 237 3.82 -28.36 -4.70
N PHE A 238 2.75 -27.68 -4.30
CA PHE A 238 1.83 -26.99 -5.21
C PHE A 238 2.38 -25.62 -5.70
N HIS A 239 3.39 -25.06 -5.03
CA HIS A 239 3.92 -23.74 -5.36
C HIS A 239 4.56 -23.70 -6.75
N LEU A 240 5.15 -24.82 -7.19
CA LEU A 240 5.73 -24.97 -8.54
C LEU A 240 4.71 -25.43 -9.59
N PHE A 241 3.45 -25.68 -9.21
CA PHE A 241 2.45 -26.29 -10.08
C PHE A 241 2.32 -25.57 -11.43
N GLY A 242 2.09 -24.25 -11.43
CA GLY A 242 1.89 -23.54 -12.69
C GLY A 242 3.15 -23.43 -13.55
N ILE A 243 4.35 -23.41 -12.96
CA ILE A 243 5.61 -23.48 -13.71
C ILE A 243 5.73 -24.83 -14.41
N GLN A 244 5.41 -25.93 -13.71
CA GLN A 244 5.41 -27.26 -14.30
C GLN A 244 4.39 -27.41 -15.43
N VAL A 245 3.21 -26.82 -15.28
CA VAL A 245 2.17 -26.78 -16.32
C VAL A 245 2.68 -26.05 -17.57
N VAL A 246 3.23 -24.85 -17.41
CA VAL A 246 3.78 -24.06 -18.54
C VAL A 246 4.93 -24.81 -19.23
N GLN A 247 5.83 -25.42 -18.46
CA GLN A 247 6.95 -26.18 -19.01
C GLN A 247 6.47 -27.40 -19.82
N ARG A 248 5.43 -28.11 -19.38
CA ARG A 248 4.87 -29.25 -20.13
C ARG A 248 4.18 -28.82 -21.42
N ILE A 249 3.48 -27.69 -21.40
CA ILE A 249 2.86 -27.11 -22.59
C ILE A 249 3.94 -26.73 -23.61
N LEU A 250 5.02 -26.09 -23.17
CA LEU A 250 6.16 -25.74 -24.03
C LEU A 250 6.85 -26.98 -24.62
N GLN A 251 6.83 -28.11 -23.90
CA GLN A 251 7.35 -29.40 -24.37
C GLN A 251 6.38 -30.19 -25.26
N GLY A 252 5.20 -29.64 -25.57
CA GLY A 252 4.18 -30.32 -26.40
C GLY A 252 3.48 -31.51 -25.72
N ARG A 253 3.62 -31.67 -24.40
CA ARG A 253 3.06 -32.81 -23.64
C ARG A 253 1.62 -32.61 -23.16
N GLY A 254 0.96 -31.54 -23.60
CA GLY A 254 -0.40 -31.18 -23.19
C GLY A 254 -0.47 -30.60 -21.77
N TRP A 255 -1.70 -30.29 -21.34
CA TRP A 255 -2.02 -29.62 -20.07
C TRP A 255 -2.43 -30.58 -18.95
N ASP A 256 -2.62 -31.87 -19.24
CA ASP A 256 -3.03 -32.87 -18.26
C ASP A 256 -1.83 -33.30 -17.41
N THR A 257 -1.61 -32.58 -16.30
CA THR A 257 -0.78 -33.10 -15.21
C THR A 257 -1.52 -34.27 -14.57
N GLN A 258 -1.26 -35.48 -15.08
CA GLN A 258 -1.78 -36.74 -14.56
C GLN A 258 -1.90 -36.70 -13.02
N SER A 259 -3.14 -36.60 -12.54
CA SER A 259 -3.74 -37.17 -11.33
C SER A 259 -3.09 -37.01 -9.94
N ILE A 260 -1.85 -36.54 -9.79
CA ILE A 260 -1.15 -36.62 -8.49
C ILE A 260 -1.77 -35.68 -7.47
N TYR A 261 -2.06 -34.44 -7.86
CA TYR A 261 -2.62 -33.43 -6.95
C TYR A 261 -4.14 -33.58 -6.77
N PHE A 262 -4.84 -33.96 -7.85
CA PHE A 262 -6.29 -34.05 -7.90
C PHE A 262 -6.73 -35.36 -8.57
N PRO A 263 -6.65 -36.51 -7.87
CA PRO A 263 -7.06 -37.79 -8.41
C PRO A 263 -8.57 -37.89 -8.63
N LYS A 264 -8.98 -38.22 -9.85
CA LYS A 264 -10.41 -38.34 -10.23
C LYS A 264 -11.01 -39.68 -9.79
N VAL A 265 -10.16 -40.65 -9.47
CA VAL A 265 -10.48 -42.01 -9.07
C VAL A 265 -9.71 -42.31 -7.79
N THR A 266 -10.40 -42.78 -6.77
CA THR A 266 -9.83 -43.09 -5.46
C THR A 266 -10.32 -44.45 -4.99
N LEU A 267 -9.67 -44.99 -3.96
CA LEU A 267 -10.08 -46.21 -3.29
C LEU A 267 -10.70 -45.84 -1.95
N CYS A 268 -11.81 -46.51 -1.63
CA CYS A 268 -12.50 -46.38 -0.36
C CYS A 268 -12.50 -47.73 0.35
N ASP A 269 -12.31 -47.70 1.66
CA ASP A 269 -12.53 -48.86 2.50
C ASP A 269 -13.67 -48.65 3.46
N PHE A 270 -14.52 -49.67 3.54
CA PHE A 270 -15.56 -49.74 4.54
C PHE A 270 -15.61 -51.15 5.13
N GLN A 271 -16.14 -51.23 6.35
CA GLN A 271 -16.33 -52.49 7.07
C GLN A 271 -17.81 -52.64 7.37
N ILE A 272 -18.35 -53.81 7.06
CA ILE A 272 -19.72 -54.17 7.45
C ILE A 272 -19.61 -54.93 8.78
N ARG A 273 -20.37 -54.50 9.79
CA ARG A 273 -20.44 -55.21 11.07
C ARG A 273 -21.46 -56.33 10.97
N GLU A 274 -20.99 -57.57 11.09
CA GLU A 274 -21.85 -58.75 11.17
C GLU A 274 -22.16 -59.06 12.64
N ALA A 275 -23.43 -59.34 12.96
CA ALA A 275 -23.90 -59.49 14.34
C ALA A 275 -23.27 -60.69 15.07
N LEU A 276 -22.86 -61.74 14.33
CA LEU A 276 -22.38 -63.00 14.90
C LEU A 276 -20.85 -63.04 15.12
N HIS A 277 -20.08 -62.26 14.34
CA HIS A 277 -18.61 -62.25 14.41
C HIS A 277 -18.04 -60.82 14.45
N PRO A 278 -18.13 -60.11 15.59
CA PRO A 278 -17.68 -58.72 15.70
C PRO A 278 -16.15 -58.53 15.55
N ARG A 279 -15.36 -59.59 15.74
CA ARG A 279 -13.89 -59.56 15.64
C ARG A 279 -13.35 -59.81 14.22
N ASP A 280 -14.19 -60.35 13.33
CA ASP A 280 -13.81 -60.72 11.96
C ASP A 280 -14.60 -59.87 10.93
N SER A 281 -14.63 -58.55 11.10
CA SER A 281 -15.29 -57.68 10.13
C SER A 281 -14.55 -57.70 8.79
N HIS A 282 -15.23 -58.15 7.74
CA HIS A 282 -14.67 -58.12 6.39
C HIS A 282 -14.53 -56.68 5.89
N ARG A 283 -13.31 -56.30 5.50
CA ARG A 283 -13.03 -55.01 4.84
C ARG A 283 -13.28 -55.13 3.34
N TYR A 284 -14.12 -54.26 2.82
CA TYR A 284 -14.34 -54.09 1.40
C TYR A 284 -13.51 -52.91 0.91
N THR A 285 -12.79 -53.09 -0.20
CA THR A 285 -12.11 -52.01 -0.92
C THR A 285 -12.80 -51.82 -2.26
N VAL A 286 -13.38 -50.64 -2.48
CA VAL A 286 -14.10 -50.29 -3.71
C VAL A 286 -13.45 -49.10 -4.39
N GLN A 287 -13.55 -49.05 -5.71
CA GLN A 287 -13.06 -47.94 -6.52
C GLN A 287 -14.16 -46.89 -6.66
N CYS A 288 -13.86 -45.64 -6.35
CA CYS A 288 -14.82 -44.55 -6.42
C CYS A 288 -14.35 -43.46 -7.37
N VAL A 289 -15.29 -42.89 -8.12
CA VAL A 289 -15.07 -41.71 -8.97
C VAL A 289 -15.48 -40.47 -8.19
N LEU A 290 -14.62 -39.44 -8.21
CA LEU A 290 -14.83 -38.14 -7.55
C LEU A 290 -14.98 -37.03 -8.60
N PRO A 291 -16.21 -36.77 -9.11
CA PRO A 291 -16.46 -35.66 -10.02
C PRO A 291 -16.07 -34.30 -9.44
N LEU A 292 -16.17 -34.12 -8.12
CA LEU A 292 -15.80 -32.88 -7.44
C LEU A 292 -14.35 -32.48 -7.73
N ASN A 293 -13.44 -33.46 -7.81
CA ASN A 293 -12.03 -33.19 -8.01
C ASN A 293 -11.69 -32.69 -9.41
N LEU A 294 -12.55 -32.99 -10.40
CA LEU A 294 -12.44 -32.39 -11.74
C LEU A 294 -12.64 -30.87 -11.66
N PHE A 295 -13.63 -30.41 -10.89
CA PHE A 295 -13.86 -28.97 -10.67
C PHE A 295 -12.73 -28.34 -9.85
N SER A 296 -12.31 -29.00 -8.77
CA SER A 296 -11.19 -28.54 -7.94
C SER A 296 -9.92 -28.35 -8.75
N GLN A 297 -9.57 -29.30 -9.63
CA GLN A 297 -8.42 -29.18 -10.52
C GLN A 297 -8.48 -27.89 -11.35
N GLN A 298 -9.62 -27.57 -11.97
CA GLN A 298 -9.76 -26.36 -12.79
C GLN A 298 -9.71 -25.08 -11.96
N ILE A 299 -10.41 -25.07 -10.81
CA ILE A 299 -10.48 -23.90 -9.91
C ILE A 299 -9.08 -23.58 -9.36
N PHE A 300 -8.37 -24.57 -8.80
CA PHE A 300 -7.05 -24.34 -8.22
C PHE A 300 -5.99 -24.03 -9.27
N THR A 301 -6.12 -24.55 -10.49
CA THR A 301 -5.28 -24.13 -11.62
C THR A 301 -5.48 -22.66 -11.92
N PHE A 302 -6.73 -22.21 -12.06
CA PHE A 302 -7.04 -20.80 -12.27
C PHE A 302 -6.55 -19.92 -11.12
N ILE A 303 -6.80 -20.31 -9.87
CA ILE A 303 -6.39 -19.56 -8.67
C ILE A 303 -4.87 -19.38 -8.62
N TRP A 304 -4.08 -20.40 -8.95
CA TRP A 304 -2.63 -20.30 -8.94
C TRP A 304 -2.14 -19.20 -9.91
N PHE A 305 -2.62 -19.20 -11.15
CA PHE A 305 -2.25 -18.16 -12.12
C PHE A 305 -2.79 -16.79 -11.71
N TRP A 306 -3.99 -16.74 -11.13
CA TRP A 306 -4.58 -15.52 -10.60
C TRP A 306 -3.73 -14.92 -9.48
N TYR A 307 -3.28 -15.72 -8.50
CA TYR A 307 -2.42 -15.24 -7.41
C TYR A 307 -1.07 -14.75 -7.91
N MET A 308 -0.47 -15.42 -8.89
CA MET A 308 0.77 -14.93 -9.53
C MET A 308 0.56 -13.60 -10.24
N MET A 309 -0.57 -13.43 -10.94
CA MET A 309 -0.92 -12.14 -11.56
C MET A 309 -1.10 -11.04 -10.52
N VAL A 310 -1.84 -11.31 -9.45
CA VAL A 310 -2.04 -10.37 -8.33
C VAL A 310 -0.69 -9.97 -7.73
N PHE A 311 0.18 -10.94 -7.45
CA PHE A 311 1.52 -10.70 -6.90
C PHE A 311 2.37 -9.79 -7.80
N VAL A 312 2.43 -10.06 -9.11
CA VAL A 312 3.19 -9.24 -10.08
C VAL A 312 2.63 -7.81 -10.16
N VAL A 313 1.30 -7.66 -10.26
CA VAL A 313 0.64 -6.35 -10.32
C VAL A 313 0.87 -5.56 -9.03
N SER A 314 0.83 -6.20 -7.86
CA SER A 314 1.12 -5.56 -6.57
C SER A 314 2.58 -5.10 -6.47
N ILE A 315 3.55 -5.89 -6.95
CA ILE A 315 4.96 -5.46 -7.00
C ILE A 315 5.13 -4.26 -7.93
N PHE A 316 4.56 -4.32 -9.13
CA PHE A 316 4.65 -3.22 -10.09
C PHE A 316 4.07 -1.92 -9.51
N ASP A 317 2.93 -2.01 -8.84
CA ASP A 317 2.31 -0.86 -8.17
C ASP A 317 3.21 -0.27 -7.07
N VAL A 318 3.84 -1.10 -6.24
CA VAL A 318 4.81 -0.62 -5.25
C VAL A 318 5.99 0.08 -5.90
N ILE A 319 6.55 -0.47 -6.98
CA ILE A 319 7.65 0.17 -7.73
C ILE A 319 7.21 1.54 -8.28
N VAL A 320 6.01 1.63 -8.86
CA VAL A 320 5.45 2.90 -9.34
C VAL A 320 5.29 3.91 -8.20
N TRP A 321 4.81 3.49 -7.03
CA TRP A 321 4.69 4.39 -5.88
C TRP A 321 6.04 4.83 -5.33
N VAL A 322 6.99 3.91 -5.12
CA VAL A 322 8.35 4.23 -4.68
C VAL A 322 9.00 5.24 -5.61
N THR A 323 8.88 5.05 -6.94
CA THR A 323 9.45 5.98 -7.92
C THR A 323 8.83 7.38 -7.90
N ARG A 324 7.54 7.51 -7.54
CA ARG A 324 6.85 8.81 -7.40
C ARG A 324 7.33 9.63 -6.19
N PHE A 325 7.89 8.97 -5.17
CA PHE A 325 8.36 9.59 -3.93
C PHE A 325 9.84 10.00 -3.95
N PHE A 326 10.59 9.73 -5.02
CA PHE A 326 11.94 10.27 -5.14
C PHE A 326 11.93 11.82 -5.12
N PRO A 327 12.83 12.47 -4.36
CA PRO A 327 12.83 13.93 -4.19
C PRO A 327 12.81 14.71 -5.50
N ASP A 328 13.59 14.26 -6.49
CA ASP A 328 13.65 14.90 -7.81
C ASP A 328 12.33 14.78 -8.57
N LYS A 329 11.63 13.65 -8.44
CA LYS A 329 10.34 13.42 -9.09
C LYS A 329 9.23 14.23 -8.41
N GLN A 330 9.28 14.39 -7.10
CA GLN A 330 8.36 15.24 -6.35
C GLN A 330 8.54 16.71 -6.71
N TYR A 331 9.79 17.20 -6.70
CA TYR A 331 10.13 18.56 -7.09
C TYR A 331 9.66 18.88 -8.50
N ASN A 332 10.00 18.02 -9.47
CA ASN A 332 9.61 18.23 -10.86
C ASN A 332 8.09 18.14 -11.07
N TYR A 333 7.40 17.28 -10.30
CA TYR A 333 5.94 17.16 -10.39
C TYR A 333 5.23 18.44 -9.94
N ILE A 334 5.60 18.99 -8.78
CA ILE A 334 4.98 20.21 -8.24
C ILE A 334 5.39 21.44 -9.07
N LYS A 335 6.68 21.56 -9.43
CA LYS A 335 7.18 22.64 -10.28
C LYS A 335 6.41 22.72 -11.60
N ARG A 336 6.27 21.61 -12.32
CA ARG A 336 5.57 21.57 -13.61
C ARG A 336 4.11 22.01 -13.48
N ARG A 337 3.42 21.60 -12.41
CA ARG A 337 2.01 21.94 -12.18
C ARG A 337 1.80 23.41 -11.84
N LEU A 338 2.66 23.98 -10.99
CA LEU A 338 2.61 25.41 -10.67
C LEU A 338 2.95 26.28 -11.89
N GLN A 339 3.82 25.80 -12.78
CA GLN A 339 4.13 26.48 -14.04
C GLN A 339 2.95 26.50 -15.03
N LEU A 340 2.07 25.49 -15.00
CA LEU A 340 0.90 25.44 -15.90
C LEU A 340 -0.18 26.49 -15.56
N MET A 341 -0.23 26.97 -14.31
CA MET A 341 -1.28 27.88 -13.84
C MET A 341 -0.87 29.37 -13.93
N LYS A 342 0.43 29.68 -13.95
CA LYS A 342 0.91 31.06 -14.17
C LYS A 342 0.88 31.36 -15.67
N ARG A 343 -0.21 31.99 -16.11
CA ARG A 343 -0.46 32.35 -17.51
C ARG A 343 0.27 33.62 -17.97
N ASP A 344 0.86 34.42 -17.09
CA ASP A 344 1.52 35.67 -17.46
C ASP A 344 2.89 35.87 -16.81
N THR A 345 3.78 36.48 -17.60
CA THR A 345 5.16 36.94 -17.36
C THR A 345 6.28 35.91 -17.45
N ASP A 346 6.84 35.85 -18.68
CA ASP A 346 8.25 35.74 -19.00
C ASP A 346 9.13 35.03 -17.97
N PHE A 347 9.12 33.69 -17.98
CA PHE A 347 10.02 32.90 -17.15
C PHE A 347 10.77 31.88 -17.98
N SER A 348 12.05 32.19 -18.14
CA SER A 348 13.08 31.31 -18.65
C SER A 348 13.01 29.92 -18.01
N SER A 349 13.45 28.90 -18.74
CA SER A 349 13.44 27.48 -18.36
C SER A 349 14.11 27.19 -16.99
N HIS A 350 14.82 28.18 -16.45
CA HIS A 350 15.53 28.17 -15.19
C HIS A 350 14.92 29.19 -14.21
N PRO A 351 14.17 28.75 -13.19
CA PRO A 351 13.74 29.65 -12.12
C PRO A 351 14.96 30.26 -11.41
N PRO A 352 14.93 31.56 -11.05
CA PRO A 352 15.95 32.23 -10.27
C PRO A 352 16.10 31.51 -8.93
N GLU A 353 17.32 31.54 -8.41
CA GLU A 353 17.75 30.70 -7.30
C GLU A 353 16.90 30.86 -6.04
N TYR A 354 16.35 32.06 -5.81
CA TYR A 354 15.45 32.32 -4.69
C TYR A 354 14.12 31.55 -4.79
N MET A 355 13.55 31.37 -5.99
CA MET A 355 12.31 30.59 -6.16
C MET A 355 12.53 29.11 -5.86
N LYS A 356 13.74 28.59 -6.10
CA LYS A 356 14.07 27.19 -5.76
C LYS A 356 13.95 26.94 -4.25
N GLY A 357 14.35 27.91 -3.43
CA GLY A 357 14.19 27.86 -1.97
C GLY A 357 12.71 27.76 -1.57
N TRP A 358 11.86 28.60 -2.15
CA TRP A 358 10.41 28.58 -1.92
C TRP A 358 9.74 27.27 -2.32
N TYR A 359 10.08 26.71 -3.48
CA TYR A 359 9.58 25.40 -3.88
C TYR A 359 10.02 24.32 -2.89
N ARG A 360 11.28 24.35 -2.41
CA ARG A 360 11.74 23.37 -1.42
C ARG A 360 11.02 23.51 -0.09
N GLU A 361 10.82 24.73 0.39
CA GLU A 361 10.10 25.00 1.64
C GLU A 361 8.65 24.54 1.56
N PHE A 362 7.97 24.83 0.45
CA PHE A 362 6.60 24.36 0.22
C PHE A 362 6.49 22.83 0.16
N ILE A 363 7.47 22.16 -0.46
CA ILE A 363 7.43 20.70 -0.67
C ILE A 363 7.83 19.94 0.59
N PHE A 364 8.95 20.32 1.20
CA PHE A 364 9.56 19.56 2.30
C PHE A 364 9.24 20.11 3.69
N GLY A 365 8.90 21.40 3.81
CA GLY A 365 8.54 22.04 5.07
C GLY A 365 7.03 22.10 5.26
N TYR A 366 6.31 22.67 4.29
CA TYR A 366 4.86 22.77 4.36
C TYR A 366 4.21 21.43 4.03
N LEU A 367 4.19 20.96 2.78
CA LEU A 367 3.44 19.75 2.39
C LEU A 367 3.88 18.46 3.10
N GLU A 368 5.17 18.31 3.36
CA GLU A 368 5.77 17.09 3.90
C GLU A 368 5.47 15.83 3.01
N PRO A 369 6.00 14.64 3.34
CA PRO A 369 5.69 13.42 2.58
C PRO A 369 4.20 13.08 2.52
N ASP A 370 3.43 13.32 3.59
CA ASP A 370 2.00 13.00 3.62
C ASP A 370 1.15 13.92 2.74
N GLY A 371 1.44 15.23 2.67
CA GLY A 371 0.74 16.14 1.77
C GLY A 371 0.98 15.80 0.31
N ILE A 372 2.23 15.46 -0.04
CA ILE A 372 2.58 14.97 -1.38
C ILE A 372 1.85 13.66 -1.68
N PHE A 373 1.76 12.75 -0.70
CA PHE A 373 1.00 11.51 -0.84
C PHE A 373 -0.46 11.77 -1.17
N MET A 374 -1.15 12.63 -0.41
CA MET A 374 -2.56 12.96 -0.66
C MET A 374 -2.76 13.55 -2.05
N LEU A 375 -1.89 14.47 -2.50
CA LEU A 375 -1.95 15.05 -3.84
C LEU A 375 -1.75 13.99 -4.94
N ARG A 376 -0.83 13.05 -4.76
CA ARG A 376 -0.59 11.96 -5.71
C ARG A 376 -1.75 10.97 -5.75
N LEU A 377 -2.34 10.68 -4.60
CA LEU A 377 -3.50 9.81 -4.48
C LEU A 377 -4.73 10.44 -5.15
N LEU A 378 -4.92 11.74 -4.97
CA LEU A 378 -5.97 12.52 -5.62
C LEU A 378 -5.83 12.48 -7.15
N SER A 379 -4.65 12.83 -7.67
CA SER A 379 -4.34 12.79 -9.12
C SER A 379 -4.55 11.40 -9.73
N SER A 380 -4.21 10.33 -8.99
CA SER A 380 -4.36 8.95 -9.47
C SER A 380 -5.82 8.50 -9.56
N ASN A 381 -6.74 9.11 -8.82
CA ASN A 381 -8.14 8.70 -8.74
C ASN A 381 -9.13 9.65 -9.42
N THR A 382 -8.76 10.93 -9.64
CA THR A 382 -9.67 11.93 -10.23
C THR A 382 -9.23 12.39 -11.61
N SER A 383 -8.46 13.47 -11.68
CA SER A 383 -7.78 13.95 -12.88
C SER A 383 -6.59 14.82 -12.51
N ASP A 384 -5.65 14.91 -13.43
CA ASP A 384 -4.50 15.80 -13.26
C ASP A 384 -4.90 17.27 -13.22
N PHE A 385 -6.01 17.66 -13.86
CA PHE A 385 -6.49 19.03 -13.80
C PHE A 385 -6.92 19.43 -12.38
N VAL A 386 -7.77 18.62 -11.72
CA VAL A 386 -8.26 18.90 -10.36
C VAL A 386 -7.11 18.99 -9.37
N CYS A 387 -6.13 18.08 -9.45
CA CYS A 387 -4.96 18.12 -8.58
C CYS A 387 -4.10 19.38 -8.81
N THR A 388 -4.01 19.89 -10.04
CA THR A 388 -3.25 21.12 -10.36
C THR A 388 -3.89 22.34 -9.72
N GLU A 389 -5.22 22.44 -9.77
CA GLU A 389 -5.98 23.52 -9.13
C GLU A 389 -5.81 23.50 -7.60
N VAL A 390 -5.93 22.32 -6.97
CA VAL A 390 -5.68 22.14 -5.54
C VAL A 390 -4.26 22.58 -5.14
N ILE A 391 -3.25 22.17 -5.92
CA ILE A 391 -1.85 22.57 -5.67
C ILE A 391 -1.69 24.10 -5.76
N ASN A 392 -2.35 24.74 -6.73
CA ASN A 392 -2.28 26.19 -6.90
C ASN A 392 -2.90 26.92 -5.70
N GLN A 393 -4.06 26.47 -5.22
CA GLN A 393 -4.71 27.09 -4.06
C GLN A 393 -3.93 26.85 -2.76
N LEU A 394 -3.36 25.66 -2.57
CA LEU A 394 -2.45 25.39 -1.44
C LEU A 394 -1.20 26.27 -1.48
N TRP A 395 -0.64 26.53 -2.67
CA TRP A 395 0.49 27.44 -2.85
C TRP A 395 0.14 28.88 -2.45
N HIS A 396 -1.04 29.36 -2.81
CA HIS A 396 -1.54 30.68 -2.36
C HIS A 396 -1.77 30.74 -0.84
N ALA A 397 -2.34 29.67 -0.26
CA ALA A 397 -2.56 29.57 1.19
C ALA A 397 -1.23 29.63 1.96
N PHE A 398 -0.21 28.88 1.51
CA PHE A 398 1.14 28.88 2.06
C PHE A 398 1.77 30.28 2.04
N HIS A 399 1.79 30.97 0.89
CA HIS A 399 2.34 32.33 0.80
C HIS A 399 1.61 33.34 1.69
N THR A 400 0.29 33.21 1.81
CA THR A 400 -0.52 34.10 2.65
C THR A 400 -0.17 33.92 4.12
N LYS A 401 0.11 32.70 4.57
CA LYS A 401 0.55 32.40 5.94
C LYS A 401 1.95 32.94 6.22
N ASP A 402 2.89 32.72 5.31
CA ASP A 402 4.25 33.25 5.43
C ASP A 402 4.26 34.78 5.51
N LEU A 403 3.46 35.45 4.68
CA LEU A 403 3.32 36.90 4.74
C LEU A 403 2.75 37.38 6.09
N LYS A 404 1.75 36.67 6.64
CA LYS A 404 1.21 36.96 7.99
C LYS A 404 2.27 36.74 9.07
N HIS A 405 3.08 35.68 8.97
CA HIS A 405 4.17 35.41 9.90
C HIS A 405 5.23 36.53 9.87
N MET A 406 5.67 36.93 8.67
CA MET A 406 6.63 38.03 8.52
C MET A 406 6.07 39.36 9.04
N LYS A 407 4.79 39.68 8.77
CA LYS A 407 4.13 40.88 9.30
C LYS A 407 4.08 40.88 10.84
N ARG A 408 3.80 39.73 11.46
CA ARG A 408 3.80 39.58 12.93
C ARG A 408 5.20 39.75 13.52
N LYS A 409 6.20 39.10 12.94
CA LYS A 409 7.60 39.21 13.37
C LYS A 409 8.09 40.66 13.26
N ARG A 410 7.81 41.32 12.14
CA ARG A 410 8.12 42.75 11.95
C ARG A 410 7.37 43.65 12.93
N LYS A 411 6.11 43.37 13.25
CA LYS A 411 5.34 44.12 14.27
C LYS A 411 5.92 43.95 15.68
N GLN A 412 6.53 42.80 15.97
CA GLN A 412 7.25 42.55 17.22
C GLN A 412 8.63 43.24 17.22
N GLU A 413 9.32 43.28 16.09
CA GLU A 413 10.61 43.97 15.92
C GLU A 413 10.45 45.51 15.94
N LEU A 414 9.34 46.04 15.40
CA LEU A 414 9.01 47.48 15.41
C LEU A 414 8.22 47.91 16.68
N GLY A 415 8.48 47.29 17.82
CA GLY A 415 7.95 47.73 19.11
C GLY A 415 8.53 49.08 19.56
N GLY A 416 8.04 50.18 18.98
CA GLY A 416 8.31 51.59 19.33
C GLY A 416 7.90 52.56 18.19
N GLU A 417 7.03 53.54 18.48
CA GLU A 417 6.29 54.49 17.59
C GLU A 417 7.04 55.26 16.48
N PRO A 418 6.35 55.93 15.51
CA PRO A 418 4.97 55.81 15.03
C PRO A 418 4.94 55.64 13.48
N VAL A 419 5.13 54.44 12.96
CA VAL A 419 5.01 54.14 11.50
C VAL A 419 3.59 53.69 11.13
N ARG A 420 2.57 54.12 11.89
CA ARG A 420 1.18 53.70 11.64
C ARG A 420 0.60 54.36 10.39
N LYS A 421 0.99 55.60 10.08
CA LYS A 421 0.46 56.37 8.95
C LYS A 421 1.11 56.08 7.60
N GLU A 422 2.35 55.60 7.58
CA GLU A 422 3.05 55.24 6.34
C GLU A 422 2.65 53.84 5.84
N ILE A 423 2.38 52.91 6.77
CA ILE A 423 1.96 51.54 6.45
C ILE A 423 0.51 51.52 5.93
N GLU A 424 -0.41 52.30 6.50
CA GLU A 424 -1.80 52.38 6.01
C GLU A 424 -1.93 53.00 4.62
N ARG A 425 -0.99 53.86 4.20
CA ARG A 425 -0.99 54.49 2.87
C ARG A 425 -0.50 53.56 1.75
N GLN A 426 0.36 52.59 2.05
CA GLN A 426 0.88 51.61 1.07
C GLN A 426 0.00 50.35 0.93
N ILE A 427 -1.11 50.25 1.67
CA ILE A 427 -1.96 49.05 1.72
C ILE A 427 -3.04 49.02 0.61
N SER A 428 -3.19 50.07 -0.20
CA SER A 428 -4.37 50.20 -1.07
C SER A 428 -4.20 49.82 -2.55
N ASP A 429 -3.04 49.34 -3.02
CA ASP A 429 -2.86 48.96 -4.42
C ASP A 429 -2.58 47.45 -4.60
N PRO A 430 -3.39 46.71 -5.38
CA PRO A 430 -3.14 45.31 -5.72
C PRO A 430 -2.18 45.25 -6.91
N VAL A 431 -0.89 45.46 -6.67
CA VAL A 431 0.15 45.28 -7.69
C VAL A 431 1.18 44.26 -7.18
N ASP A 432 1.31 43.20 -7.97
CA ASP A 432 2.24 42.06 -7.94
C ASP A 432 2.91 41.74 -6.58
N LEU A 433 2.39 40.69 -5.92
CA LEU A 433 2.95 40.12 -4.69
C LEU A 433 4.45 39.79 -4.79
N THR A 434 4.97 39.59 -6.00
CA THR A 434 6.38 39.25 -6.24
C THR A 434 7.29 40.48 -6.10
N GLU A 435 6.88 41.65 -6.62
CA GLU A 435 7.62 42.92 -6.49
C GLU A 435 7.58 43.47 -5.07
N CYS A 436 6.41 43.42 -4.42
CA CYS A 436 6.27 43.83 -3.03
C CYS A 436 7.18 43.00 -2.11
N TYR A 437 7.32 41.70 -2.39
CA TYR A 437 8.20 40.80 -1.66
C TYR A 437 9.70 41.08 -1.89
N GLU A 438 10.13 41.33 -3.14
CA GLU A 438 11.52 41.70 -3.43
C GLU A 438 11.92 43.06 -2.82
N SER A 439 11.01 44.04 -2.86
CA SER A 439 11.15 45.33 -2.20
C SER A 439 11.37 45.20 -0.68
N ILE A 440 10.61 44.29 -0.05
CA ILE A 440 10.69 44.00 1.38
C ILE A 440 12.01 43.32 1.75
N ARG A 441 12.57 42.46 0.89
CA ARG A 441 13.84 41.73 1.12
C ARG A 441 15.08 42.59 0.91
N ARG A 442 15.11 43.48 -0.09
CA ARG A 442 16.26 44.38 -0.30
C ARG A 442 16.48 45.33 0.89
N ARG A 443 15.42 45.67 1.63
CA ARG A 443 15.47 46.53 2.83
C ARG A 443 15.93 45.79 4.10
N THR A 444 15.81 44.46 4.17
CA THR A 444 16.30 43.69 5.33
C THR A 444 17.78 43.30 5.21
N SER A 445 18.34 43.29 3.99
CA SER A 445 19.77 43.07 3.76
C SER A 445 20.66 44.31 3.97
N SER A 446 20.08 45.50 4.19
CA SER A 446 20.81 46.77 4.33
C SER A 446 21.02 47.25 5.77
N VAL A 447 20.76 46.40 6.77
CA VAL A 447 21.03 46.74 8.18
C VAL A 447 22.46 46.30 8.52
N PRO A 448 23.40 47.22 8.82
CA PRO A 448 24.75 46.83 9.24
C PRO A 448 24.71 46.18 10.63
N PRO A 449 25.64 45.25 10.94
CA PRO A 449 25.69 44.62 12.26
C PRO A 449 26.05 45.66 13.34
N PRO A 450 25.56 45.49 14.58
CA PRO A 450 25.88 46.41 15.68
C PRO A 450 27.37 46.36 16.03
N PRO A 451 27.98 47.48 16.47
CA PRO A 451 29.39 47.52 16.82
C PRO A 451 29.68 46.66 18.06
N SER A 452 30.74 45.85 17.96
CA SER A 452 31.24 45.02 19.06
C SER A 452 31.75 45.88 20.22
N MET A 453 31.12 45.77 21.38
CA MET A 453 31.65 46.29 22.64
C MET A 453 32.90 45.49 23.05
N HIS A 454 34.04 46.17 23.08
CA HIS A 454 35.24 45.70 23.78
C HIS A 454 34.97 45.59 25.29
N PRO A 455 35.41 44.53 25.98
CA PRO A 455 35.32 44.46 27.43
C PRO A 455 36.41 45.34 28.07
N ALA A 456 35.96 46.19 28.99
CA ALA A 456 36.80 46.96 29.89
C ALA A 456 37.55 46.04 30.86
N SER A 457 38.85 46.30 30.99
CA SER A 457 39.76 45.77 31.99
C SER A 457 39.36 46.14 33.43
N PRO A 458 39.62 45.26 34.40
CA PRO A 458 39.92 45.68 35.77
C PRO A 458 41.36 45.36 36.15
N SER A 459 41.95 46.32 36.85
CA SER A 459 43.28 46.35 37.46
C SER A 459 43.39 45.49 38.73
N THR A 460 44.55 44.83 38.85
CA THR A 460 45.34 44.54 40.08
C THR A 460 44.65 43.95 41.33
N ALA A 461 44.98 42.70 41.65
CA ALA A 461 45.50 42.28 42.96
C ALA A 461 46.19 40.90 42.88
N THR A 462 47.35 40.83 43.52
CA THR A 462 48.21 39.70 43.94
C THR A 462 47.55 38.33 44.15
N GLU A 463 48.17 37.22 43.71
CA GLU A 463 48.96 36.29 44.58
C GLU A 463 49.43 34.99 43.85
N LYS A 464 50.76 34.78 43.86
CA LYS A 464 51.58 33.53 43.88
C LYS A 464 51.36 32.30 42.96
N THR A 465 52.53 31.82 42.52
CA THR A 465 52.98 30.42 42.26
C THR A 465 52.46 29.72 41.00
N ASN A 466 53.20 28.90 40.25
CA ASN A 466 54.63 28.62 40.07
C ASN A 466 54.71 27.67 38.85
N ASN A 467 55.85 27.65 38.15
CA ASN A 467 56.27 26.65 37.13
C ASN A 467 55.47 26.62 35.81
N GLY A 468 56.07 26.66 34.61
CA GLY A 468 57.47 26.57 34.24
C GLY A 468 57.58 25.84 32.90
N TYR A 469 58.24 26.50 31.94
CA TYR A 469 58.91 25.94 30.74
C TYR A 469 58.00 25.28 29.68
N GLY A 470 58.17 25.47 28.38
CA GLY A 470 59.12 26.18 27.52
C GLY A 470 58.60 26.00 26.08
N LEU A 471 58.66 27.03 25.24
CA LEU A 471 59.62 27.14 24.10
C LEU A 471 59.63 25.88 23.20
N LEU A 472 59.49 25.92 21.88
CA LEU A 472 59.60 26.98 20.87
C LEU A 472 59.25 26.35 19.50
N THR A 473 58.95 27.22 18.55
CA THR A 473 59.28 27.15 17.10
C THR A 473 58.61 26.07 16.23
N SER A 474 57.88 26.38 15.14
CA SER A 474 58.05 27.31 14.01
C SER A 474 58.51 26.58 12.74
N ARG A 475 57.80 26.89 11.63
CA ARG A 475 58.16 26.75 10.21
C ARG A 475 57.99 25.39 9.49
N LYS A 476 56.88 25.31 8.74
CA LYS A 476 56.73 25.10 7.26
C LYS A 476 58.03 25.22 6.40
N PRO A 477 58.05 24.85 5.08
CA PRO A 477 57.09 24.11 4.23
C PRO A 477 57.70 23.11 3.19
N SER A 478 56.82 22.46 2.41
CA SER A 478 56.90 22.15 0.94
C SER A 478 58.03 21.29 0.32
N SER A 479 57.63 20.20 -0.37
CA SER A 479 57.93 19.81 -1.78
C SER A 479 57.58 18.32 -1.97
N LEU A 480 56.64 17.92 -2.84
CA LEU A 480 56.65 17.72 -4.31
C LEU A 480 57.39 16.46 -4.82
N THR A 481 56.67 15.69 -5.66
CA THR A 481 57.08 14.70 -6.72
C THR A 481 57.00 13.18 -6.37
N PRO A 482 56.97 12.25 -7.38
CA PRO A 482 55.77 11.50 -7.80
C PRO A 482 56.08 9.99 -8.07
N LEU A 483 55.24 9.29 -8.87
CA LEU A 483 55.46 7.97 -9.54
C LEU A 483 55.28 6.75 -8.59
N VAL A 484 54.74 5.57 -8.92
CA VAL A 484 54.48 4.72 -10.11
C VAL A 484 53.30 3.79 -9.70
N GLU A 485 52.23 3.59 -10.49
CA GLU A 485 51.96 2.43 -11.37
C GLU A 485 52.22 1.03 -10.75
N GLY A 486 51.26 0.11 -10.88
CA GLY A 486 51.44 -1.30 -10.50
C GLY A 486 50.14 -2.07 -10.28
N ASP A 487 49.74 -2.80 -11.31
CA ASP A 487 48.67 -3.79 -11.40
C ASP A 487 48.57 -4.78 -10.21
N VAL A 488 47.33 -5.10 -9.78
CA VAL A 488 46.72 -6.45 -9.69
C VAL A 488 45.19 -6.29 -9.73
#